data_AF-A0AAD6XRC9-F1
#
_entry.id   AF-A0AAD6XRC9-F1
#
_cell.length_a   1.000
_cell.length_b   1.000
_cell.length_c   1.000
_cell.angle_alpha   90.00
_cell.angle_beta   90.00
_cell.angle_gamma   90.00
#
_symmetry.space_group_name_H-M   'P 1'
#
loop_
_entity.id
_entity.type
_entity.pdbx_description
1 polymer ?
#
loop_
_entity_poly.entity_id
_entity_poly.type
_entity_poly.pdbx_seq_one_letter_code
_entity_poly.pdbx_strand_id
1 'polypeptide(L)'
;MEVDVLPPVAVPAQVVAPPRPTIGPPSRRASTPPSDAHIPVIKDSGQRSGQSMEAFFEACARHREKSIATEKSQRKQQRLDRERNAARQKECPGKGARVYVWKKNEQTNGHWVRHLVMGEDKREDWDDHSPSQRRFESTRNIPHGEWDLCVKWGSDEPAPMDAEEEEEFLQDAGVLYPMEMLTDLLGASQ
;
A
#
# COMPACT_ATOMS: atom_id res chain seq x y z
N MET A 1 79.43 25.91 -36.65
CA MET A 1 79.97 24.57 -36.41
C MET A 1 78.88 23.85 -35.60
N GLU A 2 77.89 23.18 -36.21
CA GLU A 2 77.99 21.90 -36.96
C GLU A 2 78.64 20.80 -36.10
N VAL A 3 78.07 19.59 -35.92
CA VAL A 3 76.86 18.90 -36.46
C VAL A 3 76.25 18.06 -35.30
N ASP A 4 74.93 17.88 -35.16
CA ASP A 4 73.99 16.94 -35.84
C ASP A 4 74.18 15.43 -35.52
N VAL A 5 73.13 14.64 -35.74
CA VAL A 5 72.97 13.16 -35.65
C VAL A 5 72.52 12.53 -34.31
N LEU A 6 71.21 12.26 -34.24
CA LEU A 6 70.51 11.18 -33.49
C LEU A 6 70.31 9.94 -34.40
N PRO A 7 69.72 8.79 -33.97
CA PRO A 7 69.18 8.39 -32.66
C PRO A 7 70.03 7.25 -32.04
N PRO A 8 69.69 5.93 -31.86
CA PRO A 8 68.45 5.15 -32.06
C PRO A 8 67.62 4.96 -30.75
N VAL A 9 66.82 3.87 -30.66
CA VAL A 9 66.00 3.45 -29.50
C VAL A 9 66.23 1.95 -29.22
N ALA A 10 66.20 1.52 -27.95
CA ALA A 10 66.19 0.10 -27.56
C ALA A 10 65.09 -0.20 -26.52
N VAL A 11 64.42 -1.35 -26.66
CA VAL A 11 63.22 -1.76 -25.91
C VAL A 11 63.60 -2.73 -24.78
N PRO A 12 63.07 -2.60 -23.54
CA PRO A 12 63.35 -3.53 -22.46
C PRO A 12 62.58 -4.87 -22.63
N ALA A 13 63.27 -5.97 -22.33
CA ALA A 13 62.74 -7.33 -22.46
C ALA A 13 61.79 -7.73 -21.31
N GLN A 14 60.83 -8.62 -21.60
CA GLN A 14 59.93 -9.18 -20.59
C GLN A 14 60.62 -10.25 -19.73
N VAL A 15 60.29 -10.29 -18.44
CA VAL A 15 60.68 -11.36 -17.51
C VAL A 15 59.46 -12.22 -17.18
N VAL A 16 59.55 -13.52 -17.45
CA VAL A 16 58.47 -14.49 -17.21
C VAL A 16 58.58 -15.04 -15.78
N ALA A 17 57.46 -15.08 -15.04
CA ALA A 17 57.37 -15.64 -13.69
C ALA A 17 56.72 -17.05 -13.70
N PRO A 18 57.05 -17.95 -12.75
CA PRO A 18 56.57 -19.34 -12.73
C PRO A 18 55.11 -19.48 -12.24
N PRO A 19 54.42 -20.59 -12.57
CA PRO A 19 53.01 -20.80 -12.25
C PRO A 19 52.76 -21.10 -10.76
N ARG A 20 51.62 -20.62 -10.25
CA ARG A 20 51.16 -20.78 -8.85
C ARG A 20 50.11 -21.90 -8.76
N PRO A 21 50.13 -22.78 -7.73
CA PRO A 21 49.24 -23.93 -7.66
C PRO A 21 47.77 -23.53 -7.45
N THR A 22 46.87 -24.22 -8.17
CA THR A 22 45.43 -24.00 -8.16
C THR A 22 44.78 -24.57 -6.89
N ILE A 23 44.38 -23.69 -5.97
CA ILE A 23 43.42 -24.04 -4.91
C ILE A 23 42.03 -23.66 -5.44
N GLY A 24 41.21 -24.67 -5.76
CA GLY A 24 39.83 -24.45 -6.21
C GLY A 24 38.98 -23.77 -5.12
N PRO A 25 38.10 -22.81 -5.46
CA PRO A 25 37.22 -22.21 -4.48
C PRO A 25 36.22 -23.26 -3.96
N PRO A 26 35.93 -23.31 -2.64
CA PRO A 26 34.85 -24.14 -2.14
C PRO A 26 33.54 -23.66 -2.75
N SER A 27 32.76 -24.59 -3.31
CA SER A 27 31.44 -24.33 -3.90
C SER A 27 30.43 -23.94 -2.81
N ARG A 28 30.54 -22.70 -2.33
CA ARG A 28 29.43 -22.03 -1.66
C ARG A 28 28.31 -21.95 -2.70
N ARG A 29 27.23 -22.72 -2.49
CA ARG A 29 25.95 -22.36 -3.09
C ARG A 29 25.68 -20.93 -2.65
N ALA A 30 25.74 -20.00 -3.59
CA ALA A 30 25.17 -18.69 -3.38
C ALA A 30 23.66 -18.94 -3.23
N SER A 31 23.21 -19.04 -1.98
CA SER A 31 21.84 -18.72 -1.65
C SER A 31 21.64 -17.29 -2.12
N THR A 32 21.03 -17.13 -3.29
CA THR A 32 20.53 -15.85 -3.77
C THR A 32 19.78 -15.22 -2.61
N PRO A 33 20.06 -13.96 -2.23
CA PRO A 33 19.22 -13.28 -1.27
C PRO A 33 17.78 -13.33 -1.79
N PRO A 34 16.77 -13.48 -0.91
CA PRO A 34 15.38 -13.41 -1.34
C PRO A 34 15.21 -12.12 -2.14
N SER A 35 14.66 -12.24 -3.35
CA SER A 35 14.58 -11.13 -4.30
C SER A 35 14.01 -9.91 -3.57
N ASP A 36 14.77 -8.81 -3.57
CA ASP A 36 14.34 -7.54 -3.00
C ASP A 36 13.10 -7.10 -3.78
N ALA A 37 11.93 -7.35 -3.20
CA ALA A 37 10.67 -7.50 -3.92
C ALA A 37 10.07 -6.11 -4.18
N HIS A 38 10.76 -5.38 -5.04
CA HIS A 38 10.61 -3.96 -5.27
C HIS A 38 9.16 -3.60 -5.65
N ILE A 39 8.47 -2.87 -4.76
CA ILE A 39 7.10 -2.38 -4.94
C ILE A 39 6.97 -1.67 -6.31
N PRO A 40 6.13 -2.17 -7.23
CA PRO A 40 6.06 -1.65 -8.61
C PRO A 40 5.51 -0.22 -8.63
N VAL A 41 6.04 0.60 -9.54
CA VAL A 41 5.48 1.91 -9.83
C VAL A 41 4.27 1.73 -10.74
N ILE A 42 3.07 1.71 -10.15
CA ILE A 42 1.83 1.71 -10.92
C ILE A 42 1.60 3.10 -11.49
N LYS A 43 1.28 3.16 -12.79
CA LYS A 43 0.99 4.42 -13.50
C LYS A 43 -0.14 5.18 -12.80
N ASP A 44 -0.01 6.50 -12.71
CA ASP A 44 -0.99 7.43 -12.12
C ASP A 44 -1.34 7.22 -10.63
N SER A 45 -0.72 6.24 -9.96
CA SER A 45 -0.85 5.98 -8.51
C SER A 45 -0.36 7.14 -7.65
N GLY A 46 0.77 7.77 -8.03
CA GLY A 46 1.51 8.72 -7.20
C GLY A 46 2.34 8.08 -6.08
N GLN A 47 2.34 6.74 -5.95
CA GLN A 47 3.24 5.99 -5.08
C GLN A 47 4.62 5.89 -5.76
N ARG A 48 5.70 6.10 -5.00
CA ARG A 48 7.08 6.01 -5.52
C ARG A 48 7.60 4.57 -5.51
N SER A 49 8.62 4.29 -6.33
CA SER A 49 9.42 3.05 -6.27
C SER A 49 9.77 2.67 -4.83
N GLY A 50 9.45 1.44 -4.41
CA GLY A 50 9.79 0.93 -3.08
C GLY A 50 9.11 1.65 -1.90
N GLN A 51 8.17 2.58 -2.13
CA GLN A 51 7.51 3.32 -1.05
C GLN A 51 6.40 2.49 -0.40
N SER A 52 6.49 2.23 0.90
CA SER A 52 5.40 1.59 1.66
C SER A 52 4.16 2.48 1.76
N MET A 53 3.01 1.90 2.11
CA MET A 53 1.79 2.68 2.38
C MET A 53 2.02 3.71 3.49
N GLU A 54 2.68 3.32 4.59
CA GLU A 54 2.97 4.22 5.71
C GLU A 54 3.82 5.41 5.26
N ALA A 55 4.89 5.16 4.50
CA ALA A 55 5.77 6.19 3.95
C ALA A 55 5.08 7.08 2.88
N PHE A 56 4.02 6.59 2.22
CA PHE A 56 3.16 7.40 1.36
C PHE A 56 2.30 8.36 2.18
N PHE A 57 1.59 7.88 3.20
CA PHE A 57 0.74 8.74 4.02
C PHE A 57 1.52 9.74 4.86
N GLU A 58 2.73 9.40 5.32
CA GLU A 58 3.64 10.36 5.97
C GLU A 58 4.10 11.46 5.01
N ALA A 59 4.38 11.13 3.74
CA ALA A 59 4.69 12.13 2.72
C ALA A 59 3.47 13.02 2.40
N CYS A 60 2.27 12.45 2.33
CA CYS A 60 1.02 13.19 2.15
C CYS A 60 0.73 14.11 3.34
N ALA A 61 0.91 13.66 4.59
CA ALA A 61 0.72 14.47 5.79
C ALA A 61 1.66 15.70 5.82
N ARG A 62 2.95 15.50 5.52
CA ARG A 62 3.93 16.60 5.40
C ARG A 62 3.61 17.56 4.24
N HIS A 63 3.06 17.05 3.14
CA HIS A 63 2.59 17.91 2.04
C HIS A 63 1.35 18.72 2.46
N ARG A 64 0.39 18.07 3.15
CA ARG A 64 -0.85 18.66 3.65
C ARG A 64 -0.57 19.79 4.63
N GLU A 65 0.32 19.59 5.60
CA GLU A 65 0.77 20.61 6.54
C GLU A 65 1.34 21.85 5.82
N LYS A 66 2.31 21.66 4.93
CA LYS A 66 2.93 22.76 4.15
C LYS A 66 1.93 23.48 3.25
N SER A 67 0.97 22.74 2.68
CA SER A 67 -0.10 23.30 1.85
C SER A 67 -1.02 24.19 2.66
N ILE A 68 -1.44 23.73 3.85
CA ILE A 68 -2.31 24.48 4.77
C ILE A 68 -1.58 25.73 5.30
N ALA A 69 -0.30 25.62 5.66
CA ALA A 69 0.51 26.74 6.17
C ALA A 69 0.70 27.87 5.14
N THR A 70 0.62 27.57 3.84
CA THR A 70 0.77 28.53 2.74
C THR A 70 -0.55 28.87 2.02
N GLU A 71 -1.68 28.41 2.57
CA GLU A 71 -2.99 28.49 1.92
C GLU A 71 -3.59 29.90 1.98
N LYS A 72 -3.90 30.48 0.81
CA LYS A 72 -4.64 31.76 0.73
C LYS A 72 -6.10 31.58 1.18
N SER A 73 -6.69 32.59 1.81
CA SER A 73 -8.04 32.55 2.42
C SER A 73 -9.13 31.97 1.51
N GLN A 74 -9.15 32.32 0.22
CA GLN A 74 -10.11 31.78 -0.75
C GLN A 74 -9.96 30.26 -0.96
N ARG A 75 -8.71 29.75 -1.03
CA ARG A 75 -8.44 28.31 -1.15
C ARG A 75 -8.78 27.58 0.16
N LYS A 76 -8.49 28.19 1.31
CA LYS A 76 -8.85 27.66 2.63
C LYS A 76 -10.35 27.42 2.75
N GLN A 77 -11.18 28.36 2.31
CA GLN A 77 -12.63 28.17 2.31
C GLN A 77 -13.03 27.00 1.40
N GLN A 78 -12.55 26.97 0.15
CA GLN A 78 -12.82 25.87 -0.79
C GLN A 78 -12.38 24.49 -0.24
N ARG A 79 -11.24 24.41 0.45
CA ARG A 79 -10.76 23.17 1.05
C ARG A 79 -11.64 22.73 2.22
N LEU A 80 -12.04 23.65 3.10
CA LEU A 80 -12.96 23.36 4.21
C LEU A 80 -14.34 22.92 3.71
N ASP A 81 -14.84 23.51 2.63
CA ASP A 81 -16.10 23.09 2.00
C ASP A 81 -15.96 21.70 1.35
N ARG A 82 -14.83 21.39 0.70
CA ARG A 82 -14.53 20.02 0.22
C ARG A 82 -14.48 19.01 1.37
N GLU A 83 -13.79 19.32 2.47
CA GLU A 83 -13.70 18.45 3.65
C GLU A 83 -15.07 18.21 4.30
N ARG A 84 -15.89 19.26 4.44
CA ARG A 84 -17.26 19.14 4.96
C ARG A 84 -18.15 18.27 4.08
N ASN A 85 -18.03 18.40 2.76
CA ASN A 85 -18.82 17.60 1.82
C ASN A 85 -18.37 16.14 1.83
N ALA A 86 -17.05 15.88 1.83
CA ALA A 86 -16.49 14.54 1.92
C ALA A 86 -16.91 13.82 3.22
N ALA A 87 -16.92 14.51 4.37
CA ALA A 87 -17.36 13.94 5.64
C ALA A 87 -18.84 13.50 5.67
N ARG A 88 -19.65 13.91 4.68
CA ARG A 88 -21.06 13.54 4.53
C ARG A 88 -21.31 12.62 3.33
N GLN A 89 -20.26 12.26 2.59
CA GLN A 89 -20.38 11.60 1.30
C GLN A 89 -20.58 10.09 1.47
N LYS A 90 -21.81 9.64 1.22
CA LYS A 90 -22.18 8.21 1.16
C LYS A 90 -21.92 7.61 -0.23
N GLU A 91 -22.39 8.31 -1.26
CA GLU A 91 -22.37 7.88 -2.67
C GLU A 91 -20.99 8.02 -3.33
N CYS A 92 -20.70 7.13 -4.28
CA CYS A 92 -19.47 7.16 -5.07
C CYS A 92 -19.29 8.52 -5.77
N PRO A 93 -18.14 9.19 -5.61
CA PRO A 93 -17.96 10.55 -6.10
C PRO A 93 -17.96 10.60 -7.63
N GLY A 94 -18.65 11.59 -8.20
CA GLY A 94 -18.86 11.71 -9.65
C GLY A 94 -17.61 11.99 -10.50
N LYS A 95 -17.85 12.49 -11.71
CA LYS A 95 -16.80 12.83 -12.68
C LYS A 95 -15.84 13.87 -12.08
N GLY A 96 -14.53 13.66 -12.26
CA GLY A 96 -13.47 14.57 -11.79
C GLY A 96 -12.88 14.26 -10.41
N ALA A 97 -13.52 13.41 -9.60
CA ALA A 97 -12.89 12.85 -8.39
C ALA A 97 -12.04 11.63 -8.73
N ARG A 98 -10.81 11.59 -8.22
CA ARG A 98 -9.95 10.40 -8.30
C ARG A 98 -10.20 9.51 -7.11
N VAL A 99 -10.40 8.23 -7.35
CA VAL A 99 -10.53 7.20 -6.32
C VAL A 99 -9.38 6.23 -6.53
N TYR A 100 -8.74 5.86 -5.43
CA TYR A 100 -7.59 4.98 -5.39
C TYR A 100 -7.86 3.81 -4.46
N VAL A 101 -7.48 2.60 -4.84
CA VAL A 101 -7.61 1.42 -3.99
C VAL A 101 -6.24 0.88 -3.65
N TRP A 102 -6.02 0.59 -2.37
CA TRP A 102 -4.82 -0.10 -1.91
C TRP A 102 -5.06 -1.60 -1.90
N LYS A 103 -4.39 -2.33 -2.79
CA LYS A 103 -4.47 -3.80 -2.88
C LYS A 103 -3.12 -4.39 -2.43
N LYS A 104 -3.13 -5.51 -1.69
CA LYS A 104 -1.89 -6.26 -1.38
C LYS A 104 -1.40 -6.92 -2.67
N ASN A 105 -0.10 -6.82 -2.94
CA ASN A 105 0.52 -7.50 -4.08
C ASN A 105 1.42 -8.64 -3.59
N GLU A 106 1.01 -9.87 -3.92
CA GLU A 106 1.70 -11.11 -3.57
C GLU A 106 3.11 -11.19 -4.18
N GLN A 107 3.28 -10.67 -5.41
CA GLN A 107 4.58 -10.64 -6.10
C GLN A 107 5.59 -9.72 -5.39
N THR A 108 5.11 -8.81 -4.55
CA THR A 108 5.94 -7.93 -3.72
C THR A 108 5.81 -8.24 -2.23
N ASN A 109 5.91 -9.53 -1.88
CA ASN A 109 5.95 -9.99 -0.48
C ASN A 109 4.78 -9.45 0.38
N GLY A 110 3.59 -9.27 -0.22
CA GLY A 110 2.40 -8.74 0.45
C GLY A 110 2.39 -7.22 0.67
N HIS A 111 3.34 -6.46 0.12
CA HIS A 111 3.31 -4.99 0.15
C HIS A 111 2.05 -4.42 -0.51
N TRP A 112 1.59 -3.28 0.01
CA TRP A 112 0.41 -2.59 -0.48
C TRP A 112 0.75 -1.65 -1.64
N VAL A 113 -0.05 -1.73 -2.69
CA VAL A 113 0.11 -0.96 -3.93
C VAL A 113 -1.16 -0.12 -4.17
N ARG A 114 -0.98 1.16 -4.51
CA ARG A 114 -2.07 2.12 -4.79
C ARG A 114 -2.45 2.06 -6.28
N HIS A 115 -3.68 1.70 -6.58
CA HIS A 115 -4.22 1.64 -7.95
C HIS A 115 -5.24 2.76 -8.16
N LEU A 116 -5.19 3.46 -9.30
CA LEU A 116 -6.21 4.42 -9.69
C LEU A 116 -7.38 3.66 -10.34
N VAL A 117 -8.60 3.84 -9.82
CA VAL A 117 -9.81 3.17 -10.33
C VAL A 117 -10.72 4.18 -11.05
N MET A 118 -11.39 3.70 -12.10
CA MET A 118 -12.16 4.50 -13.05
C MET A 118 -13.46 3.78 -13.42
N GLY A 119 -14.38 4.48 -14.10
CA GLY A 119 -15.54 3.84 -14.72
C GLY A 119 -16.46 3.13 -13.73
N GLU A 120 -16.78 1.87 -14.04
CA GLU A 120 -17.66 1.00 -13.25
C GLU A 120 -16.91 0.39 -12.06
N ASP A 121 -15.66 -0.04 -12.23
CA ASP A 121 -14.75 -0.52 -11.16
C ASP A 121 -14.70 0.47 -9.99
N LYS A 122 -14.68 1.78 -10.28
CA LYS A 122 -14.69 2.85 -9.26
C LYS A 122 -15.97 2.87 -8.42
N ARG A 123 -17.11 2.43 -8.95
CA ARG A 123 -18.36 2.30 -8.17
C ARG A 123 -18.33 1.01 -7.35
N GLU A 124 -17.96 -0.10 -7.98
CA GLU A 124 -17.81 -1.42 -7.33
C GLU A 124 -16.84 -1.34 -6.14
N ASP A 125 -15.57 -0.95 -6.37
CA ASP A 125 -14.58 -0.77 -5.31
C ASP A 125 -15.06 0.26 -4.24
N TRP A 126 -15.88 1.26 -4.59
CA TRP A 126 -16.42 2.21 -3.59
C TRP A 126 -17.49 1.59 -2.71
N ASP A 127 -18.43 0.87 -3.31
CA ASP A 127 -19.55 0.23 -2.59
C ASP A 127 -19.04 -0.96 -1.75
N ASP A 128 -17.99 -1.66 -2.20
CA ASP A 128 -17.27 -2.74 -1.47
C ASP A 128 -16.50 -2.26 -0.24
N HIS A 129 -16.15 -0.98 -0.13
CA HIS A 129 -15.41 -0.44 1.03
C HIS A 129 -16.32 0.37 1.93
N SER A 130 -16.46 0.00 3.21
CA SER A 130 -17.28 0.76 4.17
C SER A 130 -16.70 2.16 4.47
N PRO A 131 -17.49 3.11 5.00
CA PRO A 131 -17.02 4.48 5.25
C PRO A 131 -15.77 4.62 6.13
N SER A 132 -15.51 3.65 7.02
CA SER A 132 -14.30 3.62 7.87
C SER A 132 -13.02 3.30 7.07
N GLN A 133 -13.17 2.60 5.94
CA GLN A 133 -12.10 2.22 5.02
C GLN A 133 -11.84 3.28 3.93
N ARG A 134 -12.53 4.42 3.96
CA ARG A 134 -12.38 5.52 3.00
C ARG A 134 -11.61 6.68 3.64
N ARG A 135 -10.62 7.23 2.95
CA ARG A 135 -9.87 8.43 3.37
C ARG A 135 -9.89 9.48 2.27
N PHE A 136 -10.07 10.74 2.65
CA PHE A 136 -10.15 11.87 1.72
C PHE A 136 -8.93 12.80 1.85
N GLU A 137 -8.29 13.13 0.72
CA GLU A 137 -7.25 14.17 0.65
C GLU A 137 -7.76 15.42 -0.10
N SER A 138 -7.80 16.52 0.64
CA SER A 138 -8.42 17.79 0.27
C SER A 138 -7.42 18.86 -0.22
N THR A 139 -6.13 18.71 0.09
CA THR A 139 -5.08 19.71 -0.17
C THR A 139 -4.51 19.68 -1.58
N ARG A 140 -4.69 18.58 -2.30
CA ARG A 140 -4.33 18.50 -3.72
C ARG A 140 -5.28 19.41 -4.52
N ASN A 141 -4.73 20.10 -5.53
CA ASN A 141 -5.48 21.07 -6.35
C ASN A 141 -6.38 20.38 -7.39
N ILE A 142 -7.24 19.47 -6.93
CA ILE A 142 -8.21 18.69 -7.72
C ILE A 142 -9.61 19.13 -7.26
N PRO A 143 -10.52 19.53 -8.16
CA PRO A 143 -11.80 20.16 -7.77
C PRO A 143 -12.67 19.31 -6.85
N HIS A 144 -12.58 17.99 -6.97
CA HIS A 144 -13.35 17.01 -6.20
C HIS A 144 -12.49 16.18 -5.24
N GLY A 145 -11.23 16.57 -5.03
CA GLY A 145 -10.25 15.88 -4.18
C GLY A 145 -9.77 14.51 -4.70
N GLU A 146 -9.00 13.82 -3.85
CA GLU A 146 -8.66 12.40 -4.02
C GLU A 146 -9.27 11.60 -2.87
N TRP A 147 -9.73 10.39 -3.18
CA TRP A 147 -10.13 9.39 -2.21
C TRP A 147 -9.19 8.20 -2.29
N ASP A 148 -8.84 7.65 -1.13
CA ASP A 148 -8.19 6.36 -0.99
C ASP A 148 -9.15 5.40 -0.28
N LEU A 149 -9.16 4.15 -0.74
CA LEU A 149 -9.93 3.03 -0.23
C LEU A 149 -8.97 1.94 0.23
N CYS A 150 -9.13 1.45 1.46
CA CYS A 150 -8.30 0.35 1.97
C CYS A 150 -8.95 -0.41 3.14
N VAL A 151 -9.14 -1.71 2.94
CA VAL A 151 -9.58 -2.68 3.95
C VAL A 151 -8.69 -2.77 5.20
N LYS A 152 -7.48 -2.17 5.21
CA LYS A 152 -6.61 -2.11 6.41
C LYS A 152 -7.12 -1.11 7.46
N TRP A 153 -8.03 -0.19 7.13
CA TRP A 153 -8.37 0.94 8.01
C TRP A 153 -9.62 0.77 8.87
N GLY A 154 -10.46 -0.23 8.57
CA GLY A 154 -11.63 -0.58 9.35
C GLY A 154 -12.01 -2.04 9.09
N SER A 155 -12.56 -2.71 10.09
CA SER A 155 -13.20 -4.00 9.90
C SER A 155 -14.64 -3.78 9.43
N ASP A 156 -15.09 -4.61 8.50
CA ASP A 156 -16.52 -4.75 8.15
C ASP A 156 -17.17 -5.90 8.92
N GLU A 157 -16.45 -6.53 9.86
CA GLU A 157 -17.07 -7.42 10.83
C GLU A 157 -18.18 -6.64 11.55
N PRO A 158 -19.40 -7.22 11.68
CA PRO A 158 -20.38 -6.66 12.59
C PRO A 158 -19.74 -6.55 13.97
N ALA A 159 -20.11 -5.52 14.73
CA ALA A 159 -19.81 -5.51 16.15
C ALA A 159 -20.31 -6.85 16.73
N PRO A 160 -19.57 -7.50 17.66
CA PRO A 160 -20.08 -8.69 18.32
C PRO A 160 -21.43 -8.31 18.90
N MET A 161 -22.49 -8.96 18.40
CA MET A 161 -23.83 -8.80 18.95
C MET A 161 -23.72 -9.21 20.42
N ASP A 162 -24.24 -8.39 21.32
CA ASP A 162 -24.41 -8.85 22.70
C ASP A 162 -25.32 -10.09 22.67
N ALA A 163 -25.07 -11.07 23.53
CA ALA A 163 -25.69 -12.41 23.40
C ALA A 163 -27.24 -12.38 23.39
N GLU A 164 -27.85 -11.30 23.89
CA GLU A 164 -29.28 -11.03 23.87
C GLU A 164 -29.80 -10.66 22.45
N GLU A 165 -29.02 -9.96 21.62
CA GLU A 165 -29.35 -9.66 20.22
C GLU A 165 -29.11 -10.86 19.28
N GLU A 166 -28.12 -11.72 19.57
CA GLU A 166 -27.87 -12.94 18.80
C GLU A 166 -29.03 -13.95 18.94
N GLU A 167 -29.63 -14.05 20.14
CA GLU A 167 -30.79 -14.92 20.38
C GLU A 167 -32.06 -14.43 19.63
N GLU A 168 -32.26 -13.11 19.51
CA GLU A 168 -33.39 -12.53 18.75
C GLU A 168 -33.22 -12.76 17.23
N PHE A 169 -32.01 -12.56 16.70
CA PHE A 169 -31.72 -12.77 15.28
C PHE A 169 -31.88 -14.24 14.86
N LEU A 170 -31.51 -15.19 15.73
CA LEU A 170 -31.69 -16.63 15.49
C LEU A 170 -33.17 -17.05 15.53
N GLN A 171 -34.00 -16.39 16.36
CA GLN A 171 -35.44 -16.61 16.43
C GLN A 171 -36.16 -16.09 15.17
N ASP A 172 -35.83 -14.90 14.67
CA ASP A 172 -36.44 -14.33 13.46
C ASP A 172 -35.98 -15.07 12.17
N ALA A 173 -34.72 -15.53 12.13
CA ALA A 173 -34.20 -16.35 11.03
C ALA A 173 -34.83 -17.76 10.94
N GLY A 174 -35.70 -18.14 11.89
CA GLY A 174 -36.38 -19.44 11.89
C GLY A 174 -35.46 -20.64 12.10
N VAL A 175 -34.23 -20.41 12.62
CA VAL A 175 -33.26 -21.47 12.89
C VAL A 175 -33.62 -22.16 14.19
N LEU A 176 -34.59 -23.07 14.08
CA LEU A 176 -35.08 -23.91 15.17
C LEU A 176 -33.96 -24.87 15.61
N TYR A 177 -33.17 -24.44 16.60
CA TYR A 177 -32.21 -25.32 17.26
C TYR A 177 -32.97 -26.54 17.81
N PRO A 178 -32.55 -27.79 17.50
CA PRO A 178 -33.18 -28.97 18.05
C PRO A 178 -33.00 -29.00 19.56
N MET A 179 -34.14 -28.98 20.28
CA MET A 179 -34.27 -28.90 21.74
C MET A 179 -33.87 -30.20 22.47
N GLU A 180 -32.79 -30.85 22.03
CA GLU A 180 -32.29 -32.15 22.52
C GLU A 180 -30.92 -32.03 23.24
N MET A 181 -30.34 -30.82 23.32
CA MET A 181 -29.03 -30.57 23.96
C MET A 181 -29.12 -29.82 25.30
N LEU A 182 -30.28 -29.87 25.98
CA LEU A 182 -30.55 -29.13 27.22
C LEU A 182 -30.97 -29.99 28.42
N THR A 183 -30.80 -31.32 28.34
CA THR A 183 -31.10 -32.25 29.46
C THR A 183 -29.87 -32.94 30.09
N ASP A 184 -28.70 -32.94 29.44
CA ASP A 184 -27.52 -33.69 29.91
C ASP A 184 -26.61 -32.93 30.90
N LEU A 185 -27.01 -31.75 31.38
CA LEU A 185 -26.26 -30.98 32.40
C LEU A 185 -26.90 -30.95 33.80
N LEU A 186 -27.77 -31.92 34.12
CA LEU A 186 -28.21 -32.22 35.49
C LEU A 186 -27.95 -33.70 35.85
N GLY A 187 -26.74 -34.15 35.52
CA GLY A 187 -26.22 -35.44 35.98
C GLY A 187 -25.79 -35.42 37.45
N ALA A 188 -26.44 -36.28 38.24
CA ALA A 188 -25.95 -36.89 39.49
C ALA A 188 -25.47 -35.97 40.65
N SER A 189 -26.26 -35.99 41.73
CA SER A 189 -25.72 -36.25 43.07
C SER A 189 -26.63 -37.22 43.81
N GLN A 190 -26.02 -38.03 44.68
CA GLN A 190 -26.65 -39.13 45.45
C GLN A 190 -27.56 -38.63 46.57
#